data_AF-A0A1Z8LJS7-F1
#
_entry.id   AF-A0A1Z8LJS7-F1
#
_cell.length_a   1.000
_cell.length_b   1.000
_cell.length_c   1.000
_cell.angle_alpha   90.00
_cell.angle_beta   90.00
_cell.angle_gamma   90.00
#
_symmetry.space_group_name_H-M   'P 1'
#
loop_
_entity.id
_entity.type
_entity.pdbx_description
1 polymer ?
#
loop_
_entity_poly.entity_id
_entity_poly.type
_entity_poly.pdbx_seq_one_letter_code
_entity_poly.pdbx_strand_id
1 'polypeptide(L)' 'TPEIERYPITFAREAKRYVDSRKEPLLWNIVDCRNTVHLKLLKFLGFKFLRKVRHGPNNLQFIEFCRVHRR' A
#
# COMPACT_ATOMS: atom_id res chain seq x y z
N THR A 1 11.11 -1.02 10.35
CA THR A 1 11.43 -1.35 11.76
C THR A 1 11.85 -2.80 11.82
N PRO A 2 12.72 -3.20 12.76
CA PRO A 2 13.35 -4.53 12.79
C PRO A 2 12.37 -5.71 12.84
N GLU A 3 11.17 -5.51 13.37
CA GLU A 3 10.16 -6.55 13.61
C GLU A 3 9.50 -7.03 12.32
N ILE A 4 9.38 -6.15 11.32
CA ILE A 4 8.84 -6.49 9.99
C ILE A 4 9.76 -7.49 9.28
N GLU A 5 11.07 -7.36 9.51
CA GLU A 5 12.08 -8.27 8.95
C GLU A 5 12.08 -9.63 9.67
N ARG A 6 11.77 -9.64 10.97
CA ARG A 6 11.68 -10.87 11.77
C ARG A 6 10.42 -11.69 11.49
N TYR A 7 9.28 -11.04 11.23
CA TYR A 7 7.99 -11.71 11.05
C TYR A 7 7.24 -11.26 9.78
N PRO A 8 7.84 -11.38 8.59
CA PRO A 8 7.28 -10.81 7.35
C PRO A 8 5.94 -11.43 6.96
N ILE A 9 5.78 -12.74 7.17
CA ILE A 9 4.54 -13.47 6.83
C ILE A 9 3.40 -13.06 7.76
N THR A 10 3.66 -13.05 9.07
CA THR A 10 2.67 -12.62 10.07
C THR A 10 2.24 -11.18 9.81
N PHE A 11 3.20 -10.29 9.57
CA PHE A 11 2.92 -8.90 9.23
C PHE A 11 2.01 -8.78 8.00
N ALA A 12 2.33 -9.46 6.89
CA ALA A 12 1.52 -9.41 5.68
C ALA A 12 0.09 -9.93 5.90
N ARG A 13 -0.08 -11.01 6.67
CA ARG A 13 -1.38 -11.59 7.01
C ARG A 13 -2.23 -10.64 7.86
N GLU A 14 -1.64 -10.05 8.90
CA GLU A 14 -2.34 -9.09 9.76
C GLU A 14 -2.68 -7.79 9.03
N ALA A 15 -1.78 -7.30 8.17
CA ALA A 15 -2.08 -6.18 7.28
C ALA A 15 -3.26 -6.50 6.36
N LYS A 16 -3.35 -7.71 5.81
CA LYS A 16 -4.47 -8.14 4.97
C LYS A 16 -5.79 -8.14 5.75
N ARG A 17 -5.79 -8.73 6.94
CA ARG A 17 -6.96 -8.73 7.86
C ARG A 17 -7.41 -7.31 8.19
N TYR A 18 -6.46 -6.43 8.53
CA TYR A 18 -6.75 -5.04 8.82
C TYR A 18 -7.39 -4.31 7.64
N VAL A 19 -6.78 -4.39 6.44
CA VAL A 19 -7.31 -3.73 5.24
C VAL A 19 -8.69 -4.31 4.85
N ASP A 20 -8.88 -5.62 4.97
CA ASP A 20 -10.15 -6.27 4.65
C ASP A 20 -11.28 -5.90 5.64
N SER A 21 -10.94 -5.52 6.88
CA SER A 21 -11.92 -5.06 7.88
C SER A 21 -12.40 -3.62 7.67
N ARG A 22 -11.76 -2.86 6.78
CA ARG A 22 -12.08 -1.46 6.53
C ARG A 22 -13.41 -1.30 5.80
N LYS A 23 -14.21 -0.34 6.27
CA LYS A 23 -15.56 -0.04 5.74
C LYS A 23 -15.61 1.26 4.95
N GLU A 24 -14.51 2.01 4.92
CA GLU A 24 -14.44 3.25 4.15
C GLU A 24 -14.68 2.96 2.66
N PRO A 25 -15.49 3.77 1.96
CA PRO A 25 -15.82 3.55 0.56
C PRO A 25 -14.57 3.57 -0.34
N LEU A 26 -13.55 4.35 0.06
CA LEU A 26 -12.30 4.50 -0.66
C LEU A 26 -11.13 4.56 0.32
N LEU A 27 -10.17 3.66 0.14
CA LEU A 27 -8.83 3.76 0.73
C LEU A 27 -7.86 4.16 -0.37
N TRP A 28 -7.04 5.20 -0.14
CA TRP A 28 -6.08 5.66 -1.13
C TRP A 28 -4.86 6.27 -0.46
N ASN A 29 -3.73 6.23 -1.18
CA ASN A 29 -2.51 6.97 -0.82
C ASN A 29 -1.56 7.01 -2.03
N ILE A 30 -0.37 7.57 -1.82
CA ILE A 30 0.76 7.53 -2.76
C ILE A 30 1.91 6.72 -2.15
N VAL A 31 2.66 5.99 -2.98
CA VAL A 31 3.82 5.19 -2.57
C VAL A 31 5.04 5.50 -3.43
N ASP A 32 6.23 5.58 -2.84
CA ASP A 32 7.47 5.77 -3.59
C ASP A 32 7.65 4.63 -4.59
N CYS A 33 7.86 4.98 -5.87
CA CYS A 33 7.96 4.00 -6.95
C CYS A 33 9.17 3.06 -6.83
N ARG A 34 10.18 3.44 -6.02
CA ARG A 34 11.42 2.67 -5.80
C ARG A 34 11.25 1.59 -4.73
N ASN A 35 10.21 1.69 -3.88
CA ASN A 35 10.01 0.74 -2.79
C ASN A 35 9.31 -0.53 -3.28
N THR A 36 10.08 -1.44 -3.88
CA THR A 36 9.57 -2.68 -4.48
C THR A 36 8.88 -3.60 -3.48
N VAL A 37 9.32 -3.63 -2.22
CA VAL A 37 8.70 -4.40 -1.13
C VAL A 37 7.30 -3.87 -0.84
N HIS A 38 7.16 -2.55 -0.67
CA HIS A 38 5.86 -1.93 -0.41
C HIS A 38 4.91 -2.11 -1.60
N LEU A 39 5.41 -2.00 -2.83
CA LEU A 39 4.61 -2.27 -4.04
C LEU A 39 4.08 -3.71 -4.09
N LYS A 40 4.89 -4.70 -3.73
CA LYS A 40 4.45 -6.11 -3.65
C LYS A 40 3.39 -6.31 -2.57
N LEU A 41 3.58 -5.69 -1.40
CA LEU A 41 2.61 -5.74 -0.31
C LEU A 41 1.27 -5.12 -0.73
N LEU A 42 1.26 -3.93 -1.32
CA LEU A 42 0.03 -3.25 -1.77
C LEU A 42 -0.75 -4.09 -2.79
N LYS A 43 -0.05 -4.76 -3.73
CA LYS A 43 -0.69 -5.72 -4.65
C LYS A 43 -1.35 -6.88 -3.90
N PHE A 44 -0.64 -7.49 -2.95
CA PHE A 44 -1.16 -8.57 -2.11
C PHE A 44 -2.38 -8.14 -1.28
N LEU A 45 -2.38 -6.91 -0.76
CA LEU A 45 -3.49 -6.33 -0.01
C LEU A 45 -4.71 -5.99 -0.88
N GLY A 46 -4.59 -6.05 -2.21
CA GLY A 46 -5.70 -5.85 -3.16
C GLY A 46 -5.88 -4.41 -3.64
N PHE A 47 -4.89 -3.53 -3.46
CA PHE A 47 -4.91 -2.19 -4.02
C PHE A 47 -4.64 -2.18 -5.54
N LYS A 48 -5.17 -1.16 -6.22
CA LYS A 48 -4.94 -0.89 -7.64
C LYS A 48 -4.04 0.33 -7.77
N PHE A 49 -3.01 0.23 -8.61
CA PHE A 49 -2.16 1.36 -8.98
C PHE A 49 -2.82 2.15 -10.11
N LEU A 50 -2.80 3.47 -10.00
CA LEU A 50 -3.51 4.38 -10.91
C LEU A 50 -2.52 5.11 -11.84
N ARG A 51 -1.80 6.10 -11.32
CA ARG A 51 -0.88 6.94 -12.08
C ARG A 51 0.39 7.26 -11.29
N LYS A 52 1.42 7.71 -12.00
CA LYS A 52 2.60 8.29 -11.37
C LYS A 52 2.37 9.78 -11.11
N VAL A 53 2.78 10.24 -9.95
CA VAL A 53 2.73 11.65 -9.55
C VAL A 53 4.10 12.08 -9.03
N ARG A 54 4.43 13.36 -9.16
CA ARG A 54 5.59 13.91 -8.45
C ARG A 54 5.14 14.51 -7.13
N HIS A 55 5.84 14.20 -6.04
CA HIS A 55 5.47 14.63 -4.70
C HIS A 55 6.68 14.85 -3.79
N GLY A 56 6.49 15.69 -2.76
CA GLY A 56 7.49 15.98 -1.74
C GLY A 56 8.55 17.01 -2.15
N PRO A 57 9.44 17.41 -1.21
CA PRO A 57 10.42 18.48 -1.42
C PRO A 57 11.46 18.16 -2.51
N ASN A 58 11.72 16.87 -2.74
CA ASN A 58 12.68 16.40 -3.74
C ASN A 58 12.01 16.07 -5.09
N ASN A 59 10.71 16.38 -5.27
CA ASN A 59 9.95 16.18 -6.50
C ASN A 59 10.08 14.76 -7.10
N LEU A 60 10.11 13.77 -6.21
CA LEU A 60 10.33 12.35 -6.55
C LEU A 60 9.07 11.74 -7.15
N GLN A 61 9.24 10.64 -7.90
CA GLN A 61 8.11 9.91 -8.47
C GLN A 61 7.47 8.98 -7.43
N PHE A 62 6.17 9.14 -7.24
CA PHE A 62 5.30 8.26 -6.47
C PHE A 62 4.25 7.64 -7.39
N ILE A 63 3.62 6.57 -6.92
CA ILE A 63 2.48 5.92 -7.57
C ILE A 63 1.26 6.13 -6.67
N GLU A 64 0.22 6.73 -7.23
CA GLU A 64 -1.09 6.79 -6.59
C GLU A 64 -1.77 5.43 -6.66
N PHE A 65 -2.35 4.99 -5.54
CA PHE A 65 -3.05 3.71 -5.46
C PHE A 65 -4.32 3.83 -4.65
N CYS A 66 -5.32 3.00 -4.97
CA CYS A 66 -6.57 2.97 -4.24
C CYS A 66 -7.19 1.57 -4.15
N ARG A 67 -8.13 1.42 -3.23
CA ARG A 67 -9.02 0.27 -3.09
C ARG A 67 -10.41 0.79 -2.78
N VAL A 68 -11.38 0.37 -3.59
CA VAL A 68 -12.80 0.72 -3.44
C VAL A 68 -13.47 -0.39 -2.64
N HIS A 69 -14.18 -0.02 -1.57
CA HIS A 69 -15.02 -0.95 -0.83
C HIS A 69 -16.31 -1.18 -1.64
N ARG A 70 -16.51 -2.42 -2.08
CA ARG A 70 -17.75 -2.81 -2.76
C ARG A 70 -18.79 -3.09 -1.67
N ARG A 71 -19.95 -2.43 -1.76
CA ARG A 71 -21.12 -2.71 -0.93
C ARG A 71 -21.69 -4.08 -1.26
#